data_AF-A0A8X7SE58-F1
#
_entry.id   AF-A0A8X7SE58-F1
#
_cell.length_a   1.000
_cell.length_b   1.000
_cell.length_c   1.000
_cell.angle_alpha   90.00
_cell.angle_beta   90.00
_cell.angle_gamma   90.00
#
_symmetry.space_group_name_H-M   'P 1'
#
loop_
_entity.id
_entity.type
_entity.pdbx_description
1 polymer ?
#
loop_
_entity_poly.entity_id
_entity_poly.type
_entity_poly.pdbx_seq_one_letter_code
_entity_poly.pdbx_strand_id
1 'polypeptide(L)' 'MVTIETTTSLEELKIMVCEDYGVDPNLVNVEFSYDMVNQRGNPPISISNDRQVCNFVSYAKKGSSTTLCVTFSSE' A
#
# COMPACT_ATOMS: atom_id res chain seq x y z
N MET A 1 -3.34 1.93 -15.00
CA MET A 1 -3.86 0.89 -14.09
C MET A 1 -2.66 0.10 -13.63
N VAL A 2 -2.22 0.32 -12.40
CA VAL A 2 -1.10 -0.41 -11.79
C VAL A 2 -1.60 -1.77 -11.33
N THR A 3 -0.93 -2.84 -11.75
CA THR A 3 -1.21 -4.21 -11.27
C THR A 3 -0.19 -4.55 -10.19
N ILE A 4 -0.64 -4.65 -8.93
CA ILE A 4 0.21 -5.04 -7.81
C ILE A 4 0.16 -6.57 -7.68
N GLU A 5 1.32 -7.21 -7.70
CA GLU A 5 1.45 -8.67 -7.57
C GLU A 5 1.94 -9.07 -6.19
N THR A 6 1.76 -10.34 -5.83
CA THR A 6 2.22 -10.84 -4.52
C THR A 6 3.74 -10.89 -4.41
N THR A 7 4.45 -10.75 -5.52
CA THR A 7 5.92 -10.65 -5.59
C THR A 7 6.41 -9.21 -5.58
N THR A 8 5.51 -8.22 -5.61
CA THR A 8 5.86 -6.81 -5.52
C THR A 8 6.49 -6.52 -4.16
N SER A 9 7.68 -5.92 -4.19
CA SER A 9 8.39 -5.41 -3.02
C SER A 9 7.77 -4.11 -2.51
N LEU A 10 8.09 -3.73 -1.28
CA LEU A 10 7.68 -2.45 -0.70
C LEU A 10 8.22 -1.25 -1.51
N GLU A 11 9.44 -1.37 -2.02
CA GLU A 11 10.08 -0.31 -2.78
C GLU A 11 9.42 -0.13 -4.16
N GLU A 12 9.10 -1.22 -4.85
CA GLU A 12 8.30 -1.17 -6.08
C GLU A 12 6.91 -0.57 -5.83
N LEU A 13 6.24 -0.95 -4.73
CA LEU A 13 4.96 -0.35 -4.35
C LEU A 13 5.10 1.17 -4.16
N LYS A 14 6.17 1.61 -3.49
CA LYS A 14 6.49 3.03 -3.30
C LYS A 14 6.62 3.75 -4.64
N ILE A 15 7.42 3.22 -5.55
CA ILE A 15 7.65 3.83 -6.87
C ILE A 15 6.32 3.93 -7.63
N MET A 16 5.57 2.84 -7.74
CA MET A 16 4.30 2.82 -8.49
C MET A 16 3.28 3.81 -7.92
N VAL A 17 3.15 3.89 -6.59
CA VAL A 17 2.23 4.85 -5.97
C VAL A 17 2.71 6.28 -6.18
N CYS A 18 4.01 6.56 -6.05
CA CYS A 18 4.53 7.90 -6.30
C CYS A 18 4.30 8.34 -7.75
N GLU A 19 4.52 7.44 -8.73
CA GLU A 19 4.23 7.69 -10.15
C GLU A 19 2.74 8.01 -10.38
N ASP A 20 1.82 7.23 -9.78
CA ASP A 20 0.37 7.46 -9.90
C ASP A 20 -0.08 8.81 -9.31
N TYR A 21 0.62 9.30 -8.27
CA TYR A 21 0.34 10.61 -7.64
C TYR A 21 1.17 11.77 -8.24
N GLY A 22 2.09 11.49 -9.17
CA GLY A 22 2.96 12.51 -9.77
C GLY A 22 3.98 13.10 -8.79
N VAL A 23 4.44 12.32 -7.82
CA VAL A 23 5.40 12.73 -6.77
C VAL A 23 6.73 12.01 -6.99
N ASP A 24 7.85 12.67 -6.70
CA ASP A 24 9.17 12.01 -6.73
C ASP A 24 9.35 11.14 -5.47
N PRO A 25 9.54 9.81 -5.61
CA PRO A 25 9.69 8.91 -4.47
C PRO A 25 10.92 9.22 -3.59
N ASN A 26 11.90 9.99 -4.08
CA ASN A 26 13.09 10.38 -3.34
C ASN A 26 12.90 11.66 -2.52
N LEU A 27 11.83 12.42 -2.77
CA LEU A 27 11.57 13.71 -2.11
C LEU A 27 10.51 13.63 -1.01
N VAL A 28 9.89 12.46 -0.83
CA VAL A 28 8.83 12.26 0.15
C VAL A 28 9.05 10.98 0.95
N ASN A 29 8.67 11.05 2.21
CA ASN A 29 8.40 9.88 3.01
C ASN A 29 7.01 9.35 2.67
N VAL A 30 6.92 8.05 2.48
CA VAL A 30 5.68 7.38 2.10
C VAL A 30 5.40 6.28 3.09
N GLU A 31 4.27 6.40 3.77
CA GLU A 31 3.77 5.37 4.67
C GLU A 31 2.55 4.71 4.06
N PHE A 32 2.51 3.39 4.18
CA PHE A 32 1.44 2.57 3.65
C PHE A 32 0.68 1.89 4.77
N SER A 33 -0.63 1.87 4.65
CA SER A 33 -1.49 1.01 5.45
C SER A 33 -2.67 0.53 4.60
N TYR A 34 -3.42 -0.44 5.06
CA TYR A 34 -4.66 -0.83 4.40
C TYR A 34 -5.77 -1.10 5.40
N ASP A 35 -6.97 -0.73 4.96
CA ASP A 35 -8.21 -1.01 5.66
C ASP A 35 -8.99 -2.11 4.95
N MET A 36 -9.72 -2.89 5.73
CA MET A 36 -10.61 -3.93 5.23
C MET A 36 -12.02 -3.74 5.77
N VAL A 37 -13.04 -3.94 4.93
CA VAL A 37 -14.45 -3.77 5.34
C VAL A 37 -14.84 -4.67 6.52
N ASN A 38 -14.24 -5.86 6.62
CA ASN A 38 -14.46 -6.80 7.72
C ASN A 38 -13.71 -6.41 9.02
N GLN A 39 -12.91 -5.34 9.01
CA GLN A 39 -12.20 -4.83 10.17
C GLN A 39 -12.75 -3.49 10.70
N ARG A 40 -13.99 -3.11 10.33
CA ARG A 40 -14.63 -1.88 10.85
C ARG A 40 -14.46 -1.74 12.37
N GLY A 41 -13.84 -0.63 12.77
CA GLY A 41 -13.57 -0.30 14.18
C GLY A 41 -12.15 -0.65 14.67
N ASN A 42 -11.38 -1.41 13.89
CA ASN A 42 -9.95 -1.62 14.14
C ASN A 42 -9.11 -0.54 13.44
N PRO A 43 -7.90 -0.25 13.95
CA PRO A 43 -6.96 0.61 13.26
C PRO A 43 -6.48 -0.03 11.93
N PRO A 44 -6.07 0.78 10.94
CA PRO A 44 -5.50 0.29 9.69
C PRO A 44 -4.26 -0.58 9.91
N ILE A 45 -4.08 -1.59 9.07
CA ILE A 45 -2.90 -2.45 9.12
C ILE A 45 -1.74 -1.77 8.37
N SER A 46 -0.66 -1.46 9.08
CA SER A 46 0.54 -0.86 8.47
C SER A 46 1.27 -1.82 7.52
N ILE A 47 1.84 -1.27 6.46
CA ILE A 47 2.74 -1.96 5.52
C ILE A 47 4.12 -1.30 5.62
N SER A 48 5.09 -2.03 6.17
CA SER A 48 6.48 -1.59 6.36
C SER A 48 7.51 -2.62 5.87
N ASN A 49 7.07 -3.72 5.25
CA ASN A 49 7.93 -4.71 4.60
C ASN A 49 7.19 -5.47 3.49
N ASP A 50 7.96 -6.18 2.66
CA ASP A 50 7.46 -6.97 1.53
C ASP A 50 6.40 -7.99 1.94
N ARG A 51 6.57 -8.66 3.09
CA ARG A 51 5.57 -9.64 3.57
C ARG A 51 4.20 -8.99 3.79
N GLN A 52 4.16 -7.75 4.26
CA GLN A 52 2.91 -7.01 4.44
C GLN A 52 2.31 -6.57 3.11
N VAL A 53 3.14 -6.24 2.10
CA VAL A 53 2.67 -6.01 0.72
C VAL A 53 2.01 -7.27 0.18
N CYS A 54 2.65 -8.44 0.33
CA CYS A 54 2.09 -9.72 -0.08
C CYS A 54 0.73 -10.00 0.58
N ASN A 55 0.59 -9.70 1.87
CA ASN A 55 -0.67 -9.86 2.60
C ASN A 55 -1.76 -8.96 2.04
N PHE A 56 -1.47 -7.67 1.84
CA PHE A 56 -2.41 -6.71 1.24
C PHE A 56 -2.90 -7.21 -0.13
N VAL A 57 -1.99 -7.57 -1.04
CA VAL A 57 -2.34 -8.06 -2.38
C VAL A 57 -3.16 -9.34 -2.31
N SER A 58 -2.81 -10.25 -1.39
CA SER A 58 -3.55 -11.50 -1.18
C SER A 58 -4.98 -11.24 -0.71
N TYR A 59 -5.20 -10.23 0.15
CA TYR A 59 -6.53 -9.85 0.58
C TYR A 59 -7.34 -9.17 -0.52
N ALA A 60 -6.72 -8.25 -1.26
CA ALA A 60 -7.33 -7.58 -2.41
C ALA A 60 -7.78 -8.61 -3.47
N LYS A 61 -6.93 -9.59 -3.78
CA LYS A 61 -7.23 -10.68 -4.73
C LYS A 61 -8.36 -11.60 -4.28
N LYS A 62 -8.58 -11.76 -2.97
CA LYS A 62 -9.67 -12.59 -2.42
C LYS A 62 -11.06 -11.96 -2.55
N GLY A 63 -11.17 -10.79 -3.20
CA GLY A 63 -12.43 -10.04 -3.29
C GLY A 63 -12.82 -9.38 -1.97
N SER A 64 -11.88 -9.30 -1.02
CA SER A 64 -12.09 -8.45 0.15
C SER A 64 -12.10 -7.01 -0.32
N SER A 65 -13.09 -6.21 0.10
CA SER A 65 -13.05 -4.77 -0.12
C SER A 65 -11.92 -4.20 0.75
N THR A 66 -10.74 -4.09 0.14
CA THR A 66 -9.52 -3.54 0.74
C THR A 66 -9.21 -2.19 0.14
N THR A 67 -8.87 -1.22 0.97
CA THR A 67 -8.43 0.11 0.53
C THR A 67 -6.98 0.29 0.94
N LEU A 68 -6.12 0.60 -0.04
CA LEU A 68 -4.76 1.03 0.25
C LEU A 68 -4.80 2.50 0.68
N CYS A 69 -4.28 2.77 1.87
CA CYS A 69 -4.14 4.09 2.44
C CYS A 69 -2.68 4.53 2.29
N VAL A 70 -2.48 5.73 1.76
CA VAL A 70 -1.16 6.30 1.46
C VAL A 70 -1.04 7.63 2.18
N THR A 71 0.03 7.79 2.96
CA THR A 71 0.38 9.05 3.60
C THR A 71 1.69 9.54 3.03
N PHE A 72 1.69 10.76 2.49
CA PHE A 72 2.89 11.47 2.07
C PHE A 72 3.27 12.49 3.14
N SER A 73 4.54 12.54 3.50
CA SER A 73 5.11 13.58 4.34
C SER A 73 6.41 14.10 3.74
N SER A 74 6.65 15.41 3.91
CA SER A 74 7.96 16.00 3.71
C SER A 74 8.85 15.68 4.92
N GLU A 75 10.15 15.50 4.70
CA GLU A 75 11.12 15.51 5.81
C GLU A 75 11.08 16.82 6.61
#